data_AF-K4I9Q5-F1
#
_entry.id   AF-K4I9Q5-F1
#
_cell.length_a   1.000
_cell.length_b   1.000
_cell.length_c   1.000
_cell.angle_alpha   90.00
_cell.angle_beta   90.00
_cell.angle_gamma   90.00
#
_symmetry.space_group_name_H-M   'P 1'
#
loop_
_entity.id
_entity.type
_entity.pdbx_description
1 polymer ?
#
loop_
_entity_poly.entity_id
_entity_poly.type
_entity_poly.pdbx_seq_one_letter_code
_entity_poly.pdbx_strand_id
1 'polypeptide(L)'
;MEETIEIIYGSANFTSAGTSQLSVKTSSGIEHASVENLSELDSDYDHSDLGRLFKESPENFANIQKVIFRDQFFFSCCFSSGDVMNKLKFDAEGTLMDNNDF
;
A
#
# COMPACT_ATOMS: atom_id res chain seq x y z
N MET A 1 1.60 -3.67 -16.10
CA MET A 1 1.90 -4.04 -14.70
C MET A 1 1.51 -2.90 -13.80
N GLU A 2 1.98 -1.68 -14.12
CA GLU A 2 1.52 -0.42 -13.51
C GLU A 2 0.00 -0.27 -13.55
N GLU A 3 -0.65 -0.41 -14.70
CA GLU A 3 -2.14 -0.32 -14.79
C GLU A 3 -2.89 -1.27 -13.84
N THR A 4 -2.39 -2.50 -13.63
CA THR A 4 -3.03 -3.47 -12.73
C THR A 4 -2.82 -3.10 -11.26
N ILE A 5 -1.62 -2.60 -10.95
CA ILE A 5 -1.29 -2.08 -9.62
C ILE A 5 -2.13 -0.83 -9.30
N GLU A 6 -2.35 0.04 -10.29
CA GLU A 6 -3.25 1.20 -10.18
C GLU A 6 -4.70 0.78 -9.92
N ILE A 7 -5.21 -0.23 -10.62
CA ILE A 7 -6.56 -0.78 -10.39
C ILE A 7 -6.69 -1.30 -8.95
N ILE A 8 -5.67 -2.00 -8.45
CA ILE A 8 -5.65 -2.50 -7.07
C ILE A 8 -5.62 -1.32 -6.08
N TYR A 9 -4.78 -0.32 -6.34
CA TYR A 9 -4.64 0.88 -5.51
C TYR A 9 -5.92 1.73 -5.43
N GLY A 10 -6.62 1.89 -6.56
CA GLY A 10 -7.92 2.55 -6.62
C GLY A 10 -9.00 1.80 -5.85
N SER A 11 -8.89 0.48 -5.75
CA SER A 11 -9.87 -0.41 -5.09
C SER A 11 -9.55 -0.71 -3.62
N ALA A 12 -8.30 -0.52 -3.20
CA ALA A 12 -7.83 -0.82 -1.85
C ALA A 12 -8.26 0.27 -0.85
N ASN A 13 -9.51 0.19 -0.39
CA ASN A 13 -10.03 0.91 0.78
C ASN A 13 -10.47 -0.10 1.86
N PHE A 14 -9.68 -1.15 2.07
CA PHE A 14 -10.02 -2.20 3.04
C PHE A 14 -9.74 -1.71 4.47
N THR A 15 -10.76 -1.76 5.32
CA THR A 15 -10.68 -1.33 6.73
C THR A 15 -10.77 -2.50 7.71
N SER A 16 -10.83 -3.76 7.22
CA SER A 16 -10.89 -4.93 8.08
C SER A 16 -9.49 -5.40 8.46
N ALA A 17 -9.25 -5.67 9.75
CA ALA A 17 -8.02 -6.29 10.21
C ALA A 17 -7.77 -7.64 9.51
N GLY A 18 -6.52 -7.91 9.16
CA GLY A 18 -6.08 -9.17 8.56
C GLY A 18 -5.89 -9.14 7.04
N THR A 19 -5.83 -10.34 6.46
CA THR A 19 -5.54 -10.55 5.03
C THR A 19 -6.82 -10.70 4.23
N SER A 20 -7.00 -9.86 3.21
CA SER A 20 -8.08 -9.95 2.22
C SER A 20 -7.55 -10.46 0.87
N GLN A 21 -8.43 -11.06 0.07
CA GLN A 21 -8.14 -11.44 -1.31
C GLN A 21 -8.98 -10.59 -2.26
N LEU A 22 -8.33 -9.98 -3.24
CA LEU A 22 -8.96 -9.21 -4.31
C LEU A 22 -8.85 -9.99 -5.62
N SER A 23 -9.94 -10.10 -6.37
CA SER A 23 -9.91 -10.63 -7.74
C SER A 23 -9.81 -9.47 -8.72
N VAL A 24 -8.76 -9.44 -9.51
CA VAL A 24 -8.47 -8.41 -10.51
C VAL A 24 -8.62 -9.01 -11.89
N LYS A 25 -9.42 -8.37 -12.75
CA LYS A 25 -9.54 -8.78 -14.14
C LYS A 25 -8.46 -8.09 -14.96
N THR A 26 -7.51 -8.85 -15.47
CA THR A 26 -6.44 -8.38 -16.36
C THR A 26 -6.68 -8.88 -17.79
N SER A 27 -5.82 -8.46 -18.73
CA SER A 27 -5.81 -8.98 -20.10
C SER A 27 -5.52 -10.49 -20.19
N SER A 28 -4.93 -11.06 -19.14
CA SER A 28 -4.58 -12.48 -19.05
C SER A 28 -5.68 -13.33 -18.41
N GLY A 29 -6.72 -12.72 -17.82
CA GLY A 29 -7.79 -13.42 -17.12
C GLY A 29 -8.12 -12.80 -15.76
N ILE A 30 -8.75 -13.57 -14.89
CA ILE A 30 -8.97 -13.18 -13.48
C ILE A 30 -7.75 -13.62 -12.67
N GLU A 31 -7.20 -12.71 -11.89
CA GLU A 31 -6.03 -12.95 -11.06
C GLU A 31 -6.26 -12.48 -9.64
N HIS A 32 -5.52 -13.03 -8.69
CA HIS A 32 -5.70 -12.74 -7.28
C HIS A 32 -4.57 -11.87 -6.75
N ALA A 33 -4.94 -10.79 -6.07
CA ALA A 33 -4.04 -10.01 -5.23
C ALA A 33 -4.39 -10.28 -3.77
N SER A 34 -3.38 -10.33 -2.91
CA SER A 34 -3.57 -10.39 -1.46
C SER A 34 -3.30 -9.01 -0.86
N VAL A 35 -4.15 -8.58 0.07
CA VAL A 35 -3.98 -7.32 0.78
C VAL A 35 -3.89 -7.65 2.26
N GLU A 36 -2.76 -7.33 2.87
CA GLU A 36 -2.52 -7.50 4.30
C GLU A 36 -2.54 -6.13 4.98
N ASN A 37 -3.42 -5.95 5.97
CA ASN A 37 -3.48 -4.72 6.75
C ASN A 37 -2.51 -4.85 7.93
N LEU A 38 -1.52 -3.95 7.98
CA LEU A 38 -0.45 -3.94 8.97
C LEU A 38 -0.78 -2.94 10.08
N SER A 39 -0.73 -3.41 11.32
CA SER A 39 -0.82 -2.54 12.51
C SER A 39 0.54 -1.99 12.94
N GLU A 40 1.61 -2.68 12.57
CA GLU A 40 3.00 -2.34 12.89
C GLU A 40 3.86 -2.59 11.66
N LEU A 41 4.94 -1.84 11.53
CA LEU A 41 5.93 -2.01 10.48
C LEU A 41 7.12 -2.80 11.03
N ASP A 42 7.64 -3.75 10.26
CA ASP A 42 8.83 -4.49 10.65
C ASP A 42 10.05 -3.55 10.75
N SER A 43 10.94 -3.84 11.69
CA SER A 43 12.22 -3.15 11.90
C SER A 43 13.11 -3.13 10.65
N ASP A 44 12.92 -4.08 9.74
CA ASP A 44 13.60 -4.09 8.44
C ASP A 44 13.33 -2.80 7.63
N TYR A 45 12.21 -2.10 7.88
CA TYR A 45 11.86 -0.87 7.18
C TYR A 45 12.31 0.42 7.90
N ASP A 46 12.98 0.34 9.05
CA ASP A 46 13.37 1.52 9.85
C ASP A 46 14.22 2.55 9.07
N HIS A 47 14.92 2.09 8.03
CA HIS A 47 15.78 2.91 7.18
C HIS A 47 15.09 3.45 5.92
N SER A 48 13.86 2.99 5.64
CA SER A 48 13.08 3.36 4.46
C SER A 48 12.29 4.66 4.66
N ASP A 49 11.76 5.23 3.58
CA ASP A 49 10.88 6.40 3.67
C ASP A 49 9.60 6.07 4.45
N LEU A 50 9.03 4.88 4.22
CA LEU A 50 7.87 4.39 4.96
C LEU A 50 8.15 4.30 6.46
N GLY A 51 9.28 3.70 6.86
CA GLY A 51 9.63 3.55 8.27
C GLY A 51 9.96 4.88 8.95
N ARG A 52 10.65 5.79 8.25
CA ARG A 52 10.86 7.15 8.73
C ARG A 52 9.55 7.88 8.96
N LEU A 53 8.63 7.86 7.98
CA LEU A 53 7.34 8.52 8.08
C LEU A 53 6.48 7.91 9.19
N PHE A 54 6.46 6.57 9.32
CA PHE A 54 5.76 5.86 10.38
C PHE A 54 6.28 6.22 11.77
N LYS A 55 7.59 6.40 11.92
CA LYS A 55 8.21 6.79 13.20
C LYS A 55 7.96 8.26 13.57
N GLU A 56 7.96 9.15 12.59
CA GLU A 56 7.77 10.59 12.79
C GLU A 56 6.30 10.95 13.09
N SER A 57 5.34 10.23 12.50
CA SER A 57 3.91 10.51 12.66
C SER A 57 3.04 9.26 12.53
N PRO A 58 3.15 8.28 13.45
CA PRO A 58 2.39 7.03 13.38
C PRO A 58 0.88 7.26 13.42
N GLU A 59 0.42 8.25 14.17
CA GLU A 59 -0.99 8.62 14.31
C GLU A 59 -1.63 9.15 13.01
N ASN A 60 -0.80 9.60 12.07
CA ASN A 60 -1.27 10.07 10.77
C ASN A 60 -1.54 8.92 9.80
N PHE A 61 -1.08 7.70 10.09
CA PHE A 61 -1.43 6.53 9.30
C PHE A 61 -2.82 6.01 9.71
N ALA A 62 -3.80 6.25 8.87
CA ALA A 62 -5.12 5.63 9.02
C ALA A 62 -5.08 4.12 8.70
N ASN A 63 -4.21 3.73 7.77
CA ASN A 63 -3.93 2.32 7.44
C ASN A 63 -2.60 2.18 6.69
N ILE A 64 -1.93 1.04 6.87
CA ILE A 64 -0.79 0.57 6.09
C ILE A 64 -1.16 -0.79 5.50
N GLN A 65 -1.14 -0.92 4.18
CA GLN A 65 -1.51 -2.14 3.49
C GLN A 65 -0.34 -2.68 2.68
N LYS A 66 0.06 -3.93 2.93
CA LYS A 66 0.97 -4.67 2.04
C LYS A 66 0.14 -5.37 0.97
N VAL A 67 0.32 -4.97 -0.27
CA VAL A 67 -0.40 -5.53 -1.42
C VAL A 67 0.53 -6.46 -2.17
N ILE A 68 0.16 -7.74 -2.26
CA ILE A 68 0.95 -8.81 -2.90
C ILE A 68 0.24 -9.24 -4.19
N PHE A 69 0.95 -9.23 -5.31
CA PHE A 69 0.45 -9.63 -6.62
C PHE A 69 1.57 -10.25 -7.46
N ARG A 70 1.35 -11.45 -8.02
CA ARG A 70 2.31 -12.18 -8.88
C ARG A 70 3.76 -12.16 -8.32
N ASP A 71 3.90 -12.54 -7.05
CA ASP A 71 5.17 -12.63 -6.31
C ASP A 71 5.89 -11.29 -6.06
N GLN A 72 5.26 -10.16 -6.37
CA GLN A 72 5.73 -8.82 -6.00
C GLN A 72 4.82 -8.21 -4.94
N PHE A 73 5.33 -7.24 -4.20
CA PHE A 73 4.50 -6.47 -3.29
C PHE A 73 4.90 -4.99 -3.25
N PHE A 74 3.97 -4.18 -2.77
CA PHE A 74 4.16 -2.75 -2.49
C PHE A 74 3.32 -2.38 -1.27
N PHE A 75 3.61 -1.23 -0.65
CA PHE A 75 2.80 -0.69 0.42
C PHE A 75 1.88 0.41 -0.10
N SER A 76 0.62 0.37 0.32
CA SER A 76 -0.37 1.42 0.12
C SER A 76 -0.79 1.97 1.47
N CYS A 77 -0.59 3.25 1.70
CA CYS A 77 -0.86 3.89 2.98
C CYS A 77 -1.87 5.02 2.82
N CYS A 78 -2.87 5.05 3.69
CA CYS A 78 -3.73 6.21 3.86
C CYS A 78 -3.12 7.10 4.94
N PHE A 79 -2.56 8.24 4.55
CA PHE A 79 -1.83 9.16 5.42
C PHE A 79 -2.58 10.50 5.54
N SER A 80 -2.94 10.88 6.76
CA SER A 80 -3.57 12.15 7.09
C SER A 80 -2.52 13.25 7.22
N SER A 81 -2.68 14.31 6.45
CA SER A 81 -1.87 15.53 6.56
C SER A 81 -2.79 16.71 6.79
N GLY A 82 -3.09 16.99 8.06
CA GLY A 82 -4.11 17.97 8.44
C GLY A 82 -5.51 17.46 8.08
N ASP A 83 -6.30 18.28 7.37
CA ASP A 83 -7.67 17.93 6.97
C ASP A 83 -7.74 17.06 5.69
N VAL A 84 -6.59 16.71 5.10
CA VAL A 84 -6.51 15.95 3.84
C VAL A 84 -6.02 14.53 4.11
N MET A 85 -6.72 13.55 3.55
CA MET A 85 -6.27 12.15 3.49
C MET A 85 -5.57 11.91 2.16
N ASN A 86 -4.27 11.65 2.19
CA ASN A 86 -3.47 11.30 1.02
C ASN A 86 -3.31 9.79 0.94
N LYS A 87 -3.27 9.26 -0.28
CA LYS A 87 -2.79 7.90 -0.50
C LYS A 87 -1.32 7.97 -0.94
N LEU A 88 -0.47 7.28 -0.19
CA LEU A 88 0.96 7.17 -0.46
C LEU A 88 1.27 5.73 -0.86
N LYS A 89 2.12 5.57 -1.87
CA LYS A 89 2.56 4.28 -2.36
C LYS A 89 4.05 4.14 -2.13
N PHE A 90 4.47 3.00 -1.59
CA PHE A 90 5.87 2.68 -1.40
C PHE A 90 6.18 1.36 -2.09
N ASP A 91 7.39 1.23 -2.63
CA ASP A 91 7.83 -0.02 -3.24
C ASP A 91 8.09 -1.11 -2.17
N ALA A 92 8.62 -2.26 -2.60
CA ALA A 92 8.91 -3.39 -1.72
C ALA A 92 9.97 -3.07 -0.64
N GLU A 93 10.81 -2.06 -0.87
CA GLU A 93 11.88 -1.60 0.03
C GLU A 93 11.38 -0.47 0.96
N GLY A 94 10.14 0.00 0.77
CA GLY A 94 9.57 1.10 1.56
C GLY A 94 10.01 2.48 1.06
N THR A 95 10.53 2.59 -0.17
CA THR A 95 10.85 3.87 -0.81
C THR A 95 9.58 4.49 -1.37
N LEU A 96 9.37 5.79 -1.16
CA LEU A 96 8.19 6.48 -1.67
C LEU A 96 8.20 6.45 -3.21
N MET A 97 7.15 5.88 -3.80
CA MET A 97 6.94 5.92 -5.25
C MET A 97 6.26 7.24 -5.59
N ASP A 98 6.88 8.06 -6.44
CA ASP A 98 6.30 9.32 -6.88
C ASP A 98 4.91 9.07 -7.51
N ASN A 99 3.90 9.79 -7.02
CA ASN A 99 2.56 9.84 -7.63
C ASN A 99 2.61 10.72 -8.90
N ASN A 100 3.55 10.50 -9.81
CA ASN A 100 3.52 11.11 -11.14
C ASN A 100 2.59 10.27 -12.03
N ASP A 101 1.29 10.43 -11.80
CA ASP A 101 0.27 10.16 -12.81
C ASP A 101 0.43 11.18 -13.95
N PHE A 102 0.82 10.71 -15.14
CA PHE A 102 0.26 11.16 -16.43
C PHE A 102 0.43 10.07 -17.50
#